data_AF-A0A3N5PC67-F1
#
_entry.id   AF-A0A3N5PC67-F1
#
_cell.length_a   1.000
_cell.length_b   1.000
_cell.length_c   1.000
_cell.angle_alpha   90.00
_cell.angle_beta   90.00
_cell.angle_gamma   90.00
#
_symmetry.space_group_name_H-M   'P 1'
#
loop_
_entity.id
_entity.type
_entity.pdbx_description
1 polymer ?
#
loop_
_entity_poly.entity_id
_entity_poly.type
_entity_poly.pdbx_seq_one_letter_code
_entity_poly.pdbx_strand_id
1 'polypeptide(L)'
;PELVLVPFEFLVTEFKEEDSPFYYDNKKYLIDEYAVSYSPSASIYILQKKMKQTNEDKILLVGDPQISDKDFALSYRGGLLEDDSFNARNIVLFPLKYSKEEIQNVNSLFSNGLTLLSNDATEQKFKENASQSSIIHLSTHSFLHKNQPLIIFSLDKNKKEDGYLESGEILQLKLNSDLVVLSSCRSGLGEIDEAEGVIGMQKAFFEAGAKSVVVSLWDVNDKYTSLFMRSFYKYISEGYDKSEALRKAKIFFKQNYSANPYYWSAFVLSGDVSKIQNVKTASSNYLLFILLGVFASIFAIYFARRKSSLR
;
A
#
# COMPACT_ATOMS: atom_id res chain seq x y z
N PRO A 1 -14.38 -15.68 11.92
CA PRO A 1 -13.13 -14.86 11.92
C PRO A 1 -12.18 -15.26 10.79
N GLU A 2 -11.98 -16.57 10.59
CA GLU A 2 -10.97 -17.13 9.65
C GLU A 2 -11.16 -16.75 8.18
N LEU A 3 -12.40 -16.55 7.71
CA LEU A 3 -12.66 -16.15 6.31
C LEU A 3 -12.08 -14.78 5.92
N VAL A 4 -11.77 -13.91 6.90
CA VAL A 4 -11.15 -12.60 6.62
C VAL A 4 -9.73 -12.75 6.05
N LEU A 5 -9.06 -13.86 6.32
CA LEU A 5 -7.74 -14.18 5.77
C LEU A 5 -7.81 -14.88 4.39
N VAL A 6 -9.01 -15.13 3.87
CA VAL A 6 -9.19 -15.78 2.56
C VAL A 6 -9.57 -14.72 1.52
N PRO A 7 -8.63 -14.31 0.65
CA PRO A 7 -8.97 -13.41 -0.46
C PRO A 7 -9.82 -14.17 -1.48
N PHE A 8 -11.13 -13.91 -1.54
CA PHE A 8 -12.03 -14.57 -2.48
C PHE A 8 -11.65 -14.36 -3.96
N GLU A 9 -10.79 -13.39 -4.25
CA GLU A 9 -10.29 -13.12 -5.59
C GLU A 9 -9.48 -14.28 -6.21
N PHE A 10 -8.87 -15.16 -5.42
CA PHE A 10 -8.17 -16.35 -5.95
C PHE A 10 -9.04 -17.60 -6.06
N LEU A 11 -10.35 -17.51 -5.79
CA LEU A 11 -11.23 -18.63 -6.03
C LEU A 11 -11.24 -18.99 -7.52
N VAL A 12 -11.06 -20.27 -7.81
CA VAL A 12 -11.10 -20.81 -9.17
C VAL A 12 -12.56 -20.93 -9.59
N THR A 13 -12.93 -20.31 -10.70
CA THR A 13 -14.34 -20.27 -11.17
C THR A 13 -14.67 -21.38 -12.15
N GLU A 14 -13.67 -21.99 -12.76
CA GLU A 14 -13.79 -23.09 -13.72
C GLU A 14 -12.67 -24.11 -13.44
N PHE A 15 -13.03 -25.38 -13.32
CA PHE A 15 -12.08 -26.48 -13.17
C PHE A 15 -12.47 -27.62 -14.11
N LYS A 16 -11.53 -28.04 -14.95
CA LYS A 16 -11.67 -29.22 -15.82
C LYS A 16 -10.90 -30.39 -15.22
N GLU A 17 -11.33 -31.62 -15.48
CA GLU A 17 -10.66 -32.83 -14.97
C GLU A 17 -9.19 -32.94 -15.41
N GLU A 18 -8.85 -32.34 -16.56
CA GLU A 18 -7.48 -32.28 -17.11
C GLU A 18 -6.61 -31.19 -16.46
N ASP A 19 -7.18 -30.30 -15.65
CA ASP A 19 -6.43 -29.24 -14.99
C ASP A 19 -5.56 -29.79 -13.86
N SER A 20 -4.28 -29.46 -13.89
CA SER A 20 -3.38 -29.78 -12.79
C SER A 20 -3.81 -29.04 -11.51
N PRO A 21 -3.88 -29.73 -10.35
CA PRO A 21 -4.08 -29.06 -9.07
C PRO A 21 -2.84 -28.29 -8.61
N PHE A 22 -1.68 -28.51 -9.24
CA PHE A 22 -0.38 -27.96 -8.82
C PHE A 22 0.11 -26.78 -9.66
N TYR A 23 -0.51 -26.49 -10.81
CA TYR A 23 -0.12 -25.39 -11.71
C TYR A 23 -1.16 -24.27 -11.73
N TYR A 24 -0.69 -23.02 -11.76
CA TYR A 24 -1.54 -21.83 -11.66
C TYR A 24 -1.83 -21.16 -13.01
N ASP A 25 -0.98 -21.36 -14.03
CA ASP A 25 -0.99 -20.56 -15.27
C ASP A 25 -2.27 -20.71 -16.13
N ASN A 26 -2.98 -21.83 -16.01
CA ASN A 26 -4.18 -22.15 -16.80
C ASN A 26 -5.48 -22.02 -16.03
N LYS A 27 -5.44 -21.48 -14.80
CA LYS A 27 -6.64 -21.35 -13.97
C LYS A 27 -7.35 -20.03 -14.23
N LYS A 28 -8.68 -20.10 -14.32
CA LYS A 28 -9.55 -18.92 -14.33
C LYS A 28 -9.97 -18.60 -12.91
N TYR A 29 -9.68 -17.37 -12.49
CA TYR A 29 -9.90 -16.91 -11.13
C TYR A 29 -11.03 -15.88 -11.09
N LEU A 30 -11.68 -15.73 -9.93
CA LEU A 30 -12.75 -14.74 -9.74
C LEU A 30 -12.28 -13.32 -10.10
N ILE A 31 -11.01 -12.99 -9.83
CA ILE A 31 -10.40 -11.70 -10.15
C ILE A 31 -10.38 -11.38 -11.66
N ASP A 32 -10.44 -12.40 -12.52
CA ASP A 32 -10.45 -12.20 -13.97
C ASP A 32 -11.75 -11.54 -14.43
N GLU A 33 -12.84 -11.69 -13.69
CA GLU A 33 -14.17 -11.18 -14.04
C GLU A 33 -14.62 -10.03 -13.13
N TYR A 34 -14.33 -10.11 -11.82
CA TYR A 34 -14.90 -9.23 -10.81
C TYR A 34 -13.84 -8.44 -10.04
N ALA A 35 -14.10 -7.16 -9.82
CA ALA A 35 -13.42 -6.39 -8.80
C ALA A 35 -14.07 -6.70 -7.44
N VAL A 36 -13.27 -7.10 -6.45
CA VAL A 36 -13.73 -7.51 -5.13
C VAL A 36 -13.25 -6.50 -4.08
N SER A 37 -14.12 -6.22 -3.11
CA SER A 37 -13.81 -5.39 -1.95
C SER A 37 -14.56 -5.90 -0.73
N TYR A 38 -14.03 -5.59 0.44
CA TYR A 38 -14.52 -6.08 1.72
C TYR A 38 -15.07 -4.94 2.58
N SER A 39 -15.81 -5.30 3.62
CA SER A 39 -16.10 -4.40 4.73
C SER A 39 -15.99 -5.17 6.03
N PRO A 40 -15.28 -4.67 7.05
CA PRO A 40 -15.10 -5.38 8.31
C PRO A 40 -16.41 -5.53 9.10
N SER A 41 -17.39 -4.66 8.85
CA SER A 41 -18.75 -4.80 9.39
C SER A 41 -19.78 -4.00 8.59
N ALA A 42 -21.07 -4.28 8.81
CA ALA A 42 -22.15 -3.47 8.25
C ALA A 42 -22.13 -2.02 8.79
N SER A 43 -21.75 -1.82 10.06
CA SER A 43 -21.65 -0.50 10.68
C SER A 43 -20.60 0.37 10.00
N ILE A 44 -19.41 -0.20 9.75
CA ILE A 44 -18.32 0.49 9.03
C ILE A 44 -18.71 0.80 7.59
N TYR A 45 -19.39 -0.14 6.90
CA TYR A 45 -19.90 0.10 5.55
C TYR A 45 -20.86 1.30 5.49
N ILE A 46 -21.80 1.39 6.44
CA ILE A 46 -22.74 2.51 6.52
C ILE A 46 -22.01 3.82 6.87
N LEU A 47 -21.02 3.76 7.76
CA LEU A 47 -20.20 4.92 8.12
C LEU A 47 -19.50 5.48 6.88
N GLN A 48 -18.81 4.64 6.12
CA GLN A 48 -18.07 5.04 4.93
C GLN A 48 -18.99 5.61 3.84
N LYS A 49 -20.18 5.04 3.64
CA LYS A 49 -21.16 5.57 2.67
C LYS A 49 -21.61 7.01 2.96
N LYS A 50 -21.47 7.47 4.22
CA LYS A 50 -21.81 8.85 4.61
C LYS A 50 -20.62 9.80 4.49
N MET A 51 -19.39 9.28 4.38
CA MET A 51 -18.19 10.09 4.28
C MET A 51 -18.08 10.69 2.88
N LYS A 52 -17.74 11.98 2.81
CA LYS A 52 -17.42 12.66 1.55
C LYS A 52 -15.94 12.52 1.27
N GLN A 53 -15.57 12.27 0.01
CA GLN A 53 -14.19 12.31 -0.48
C GLN A 53 -13.50 13.61 -0.06
N THR A 54 -12.19 13.53 0.21
CA THR A 54 -11.45 14.72 0.64
C THR A 54 -11.10 15.63 -0.53
N ASN A 55 -10.90 16.92 -0.22
CA ASN A 55 -10.37 17.92 -1.15
C ASN A 55 -8.84 18.00 -1.12
N GLU A 56 -8.20 17.27 -0.21
CA GLU A 56 -6.73 17.20 -0.11
C GLU A 56 -6.15 16.45 -1.31
N ASP A 57 -4.97 16.88 -1.78
CA ASP A 57 -4.20 16.20 -2.84
C ASP A 57 -2.86 15.65 -2.34
N LYS A 58 -2.54 15.85 -1.06
CA LYS A 58 -1.31 15.40 -0.42
C LYS A 58 -1.31 13.88 -0.28
N ILE A 59 -0.17 13.27 -0.59
CA ILE A 59 0.07 11.84 -0.46
C ILE A 59 1.23 11.65 0.51
N LEU A 60 0.98 10.95 1.63
CA LEU A 60 2.00 10.62 2.61
C LEU A 60 2.52 9.21 2.38
N LEU A 61 3.81 9.09 2.09
CA LEU A 61 4.48 7.84 1.81
C LEU A 61 5.56 7.61 2.87
N VAL A 62 5.46 6.55 3.65
CA VAL A 62 6.40 6.22 4.71
C VAL A 62 7.01 4.85 4.46
N GLY A 63 8.33 4.73 4.51
CA GLY A 63 9.00 3.44 4.40
C GLY A 63 10.46 3.43 4.84
N ASP A 64 11.08 2.27 4.75
CA ASP A 64 12.48 2.00 5.11
C ASP A 64 12.86 2.54 6.50
N PRO A 65 12.08 2.30 7.57
CA PRO A 65 12.43 2.81 8.90
C PRO A 65 13.76 2.20 9.37
N GLN A 66 14.62 3.03 9.96
CA GLN A 66 15.88 2.60 10.55
C GLN A 66 15.61 2.14 11.97
N ILE A 67 15.76 0.84 12.18
CA ILE A 67 15.60 0.18 13.46
C ILE A 67 16.94 -0.49 13.77
N SER A 68 17.62 -0.09 14.83
CA SER A 68 18.78 -0.85 15.30
C SER A 68 18.34 -1.94 16.27
N ASP A 69 19.02 -3.08 16.29
CA ASP A 69 18.71 -4.19 17.22
C ASP A 69 18.71 -3.74 18.69
N LYS A 70 19.55 -2.75 19.03
CA LYS A 70 19.61 -2.15 20.37
C LYS A 70 18.42 -1.23 20.63
N ASP A 71 18.01 -0.45 19.63
CA ASP A 71 16.90 0.49 19.73
C ASP A 71 15.55 -0.24 19.80
N PHE A 72 15.40 -1.34 19.07
CA PHE A 72 14.26 -2.25 19.20
C PHE A 72 14.19 -2.84 20.61
N ALA A 73 15.29 -3.40 21.12
CA ALA A 73 15.33 -3.97 22.47
C ALA A 73 15.13 -2.92 23.60
N LEU A 74 15.54 -1.66 23.39
CA LEU A 74 15.41 -0.57 24.37
C LEU A 74 14.00 0.04 24.40
N SER A 75 13.39 0.30 23.24
CA SER A 75 12.01 0.78 23.13
C SER A 75 11.02 -0.25 23.66
N TYR A 76 11.24 -1.53 23.32
CA TYR A 76 10.45 -2.65 23.83
C TYR A 76 10.59 -2.80 25.36
N ARG A 77 11.80 -2.66 25.91
CA ARG A 77 12.02 -2.66 27.37
C ARG A 77 11.36 -1.48 28.09
N GLY A 78 11.24 -0.33 27.45
CA GLY A 78 10.58 0.85 28.02
C GLY A 78 9.08 0.64 28.30
N GLY A 79 8.40 -0.14 27.45
CA GLY A 79 7.00 -0.54 27.63
C GLY A 79 6.78 -1.83 28.44
N LEU A 80 7.84 -2.61 28.72
CA LEU A 80 7.75 -3.97 29.29
C LEU A 80 8.47 -4.21 30.61
N LEU A 81 8.81 -3.17 31.38
CA LEU A 81 9.23 -3.37 32.78
C LEU A 81 8.14 -4.01 33.68
N GLU A 82 6.98 -4.41 33.11
CA GLU A 82 5.90 -5.12 33.81
C GLU A 82 5.69 -6.59 33.37
N ASP A 83 6.36 -7.13 32.34
CA ASP A 83 6.08 -8.50 31.88
C ASP A 83 7.34 -9.31 31.50
N ASP A 84 7.75 -10.20 32.39
CA ASP A 84 8.92 -11.10 32.30
C ASP A 84 8.75 -12.25 31.28
N SER A 85 7.61 -12.34 30.58
CA SER A 85 7.29 -13.49 29.72
C SER A 85 7.81 -13.40 28.27
N PHE A 86 8.26 -12.23 27.80
CA PHE A 86 8.65 -12.03 26.41
C PHE A 86 10.17 -11.82 26.21
N ASN A 87 10.86 -12.81 25.66
CA ASN A 87 12.27 -12.67 25.28
C ASN A 87 12.41 -11.93 23.94
N ALA A 88 12.76 -10.64 23.98
CA ALA A 88 13.14 -9.82 22.82
C ALA A 88 14.29 -10.39 21.96
N ARG A 89 14.94 -11.47 22.41
CA ARG A 89 16.01 -12.19 21.69
C ARG A 89 15.54 -12.94 20.44
N ASN A 90 14.23 -13.13 20.26
CA ASN A 90 13.69 -13.91 19.13
C ASN A 90 13.05 -13.08 18.02
N ILE A 91 12.95 -11.75 18.16
CA ILE A 91 12.45 -10.89 17.07
C ILE A 91 13.62 -10.53 16.16
N VAL A 92 13.66 -11.15 14.98
CA VAL A 92 14.58 -10.77 13.91
C VAL A 92 13.79 -9.94 12.90
N LEU A 93 13.95 -8.62 12.95
CA LEU A 93 13.43 -7.73 11.91
C LEU A 93 14.32 -7.86 10.68
N PHE A 94 13.85 -8.61 9.69
CA PHE A 94 14.55 -8.71 8.40
C PHE A 94 14.47 -7.38 7.65
N PRO A 95 15.60 -6.85 7.13
CA PRO A 95 15.58 -5.63 6.35
C PRO A 95 14.53 -5.64 5.23
N LEU A 96 13.77 -4.55 5.11
CA LEU A 96 12.87 -4.28 3.98
C LEU A 96 13.66 -3.61 2.85
N LYS A 97 14.57 -4.37 2.23
CA LYS A 97 15.52 -3.86 1.22
C LYS A 97 14.82 -3.09 0.09
N TYR A 98 13.62 -3.49 -0.29
CA TYR A 98 12.86 -2.87 -1.39
C TYR A 98 11.80 -1.85 -0.93
N SER A 99 11.64 -1.60 0.38
CA SER A 99 10.66 -0.61 0.88
C SER A 99 10.98 0.80 0.39
N LYS A 100 12.26 1.21 0.43
CA LYS A 100 12.67 2.50 -0.15
C LYS A 100 12.32 2.61 -1.63
N GLU A 101 12.55 1.54 -2.39
CA GLU A 101 12.24 1.49 -3.82
C GLU A 101 10.72 1.55 -4.06
N GLU A 102 9.92 0.87 -3.25
CA GLU A 102 8.45 0.95 -3.27
C GLU A 102 7.96 2.39 -3.10
N ILE A 103 8.43 3.07 -2.06
CA ILE A 103 8.07 4.48 -1.81
C ILE A 103 8.47 5.38 -2.98
N GLN A 104 9.67 5.20 -3.52
CA GLN A 104 10.16 5.99 -4.65
C GLN A 104 9.34 5.73 -5.93
N ASN A 105 9.01 4.46 -6.20
CA ASN A 105 8.18 4.05 -7.33
C ASN A 105 6.78 4.68 -7.24
N VAL A 106 6.16 4.63 -6.06
CA VAL A 106 4.84 5.23 -5.83
C VAL A 106 4.91 6.76 -5.94
N ASN A 107 5.89 7.40 -5.31
CA ASN A 107 6.06 8.85 -5.34
C ASN A 107 6.21 9.39 -6.76
N SER A 108 6.89 8.66 -7.64
CA SER A 108 7.11 9.06 -9.04
C SER A 108 5.83 9.22 -9.88
N LEU A 109 4.70 8.65 -9.41
CA LEU A 109 3.41 8.71 -10.10
C LEU A 109 2.60 9.97 -9.77
N PHE A 110 3.01 10.73 -8.75
CA PHE A 110 2.24 11.84 -8.20
C PHE A 110 3.08 13.11 -8.09
N SER A 111 2.41 14.28 -8.12
CA SER A 111 3.12 15.57 -8.03
C SER A 111 3.21 16.13 -6.61
N ASN A 112 2.38 15.67 -5.67
CA ASN A 112 2.33 16.16 -4.28
C ASN A 112 2.56 15.05 -3.25
N GLY A 113 3.65 14.30 -3.43
CA GLY A 113 4.06 13.25 -2.49
C GLY A 113 5.02 13.76 -1.42
N LEU A 114 4.65 13.59 -0.15
CA LEU A 114 5.55 13.73 0.99
C LEU A 114 6.11 12.35 1.34
N THR A 115 7.41 12.20 1.16
CA THR A 115 8.13 10.95 1.45
C THR A 115 8.87 11.05 2.79
N LEU A 116 8.61 10.11 3.69
CA LEU A 116 9.33 9.91 4.94
C LEU A 116 10.11 8.59 4.86
N LEU A 117 11.44 8.66 4.76
CA LEU A 117 12.31 7.49 4.58
C LEU A 117 13.40 7.44 5.63
N SER A 118 13.89 6.23 5.92
CA SER A 118 15.05 6.05 6.79
C SER A 118 14.84 6.77 8.14
N ASN A 119 15.79 7.59 8.58
CA ASN A 119 15.67 8.32 9.85
C ASN A 119 14.51 9.35 9.90
N ASP A 120 13.90 9.69 8.76
CA ASP A 120 12.74 10.58 8.70
C ASP A 120 11.41 9.84 8.77
N ALA A 121 11.40 8.51 8.63
CA ALA A 121 10.23 7.66 8.82
C ALA A 121 9.88 7.50 10.30
N THR A 122 9.77 8.61 11.04
CA THR A 122 9.43 8.62 12.46
C THR A 122 7.92 8.71 12.66
N GLU A 123 7.48 8.16 13.77
CA GLU A 123 6.08 8.19 14.19
C GLU A 123 5.56 9.63 14.36
N GLN A 124 6.36 10.52 14.95
CA GLN A 124 6.00 11.92 15.14
C GLN A 124 5.69 12.59 13.80
N LYS A 125 6.58 12.44 12.81
CA LYS A 125 6.40 13.01 11.47
C LYS A 125 5.19 12.40 10.75
N PHE A 126 4.91 11.13 10.97
CA PHE A 126 3.69 10.50 10.48
C PHE A 126 2.44 11.16 11.08
N LYS A 127 2.35 11.24 12.42
CA LYS A 127 1.20 11.84 13.14
C LYS A 127 0.98 13.30 12.73
N GLU A 128 2.04 14.08 12.54
CA GLU A 128 1.99 15.48 12.08
C GLU A 128 1.40 15.66 10.67
N ASN A 129 1.52 14.65 9.81
CA ASN A 129 1.16 14.75 8.39
C ASN A 129 -0.08 13.93 7.99
N ALA A 130 -0.48 12.93 8.78
CA ALA A 130 -1.52 11.98 8.43
C ALA A 130 -2.90 12.63 8.20
N SER A 131 -3.29 13.57 9.07
CA SER A 131 -4.62 14.23 9.02
C SER A 131 -4.87 15.02 7.73
N GLN A 132 -3.82 15.51 7.08
CA GLN A 132 -3.87 16.32 5.86
C GLN A 132 -3.67 15.49 4.58
N SER A 133 -3.56 14.17 4.69
CA SER A 133 -3.18 13.31 3.57
C SER A 133 -4.38 12.57 3.02
N SER A 134 -4.65 12.76 1.72
CA SER A 134 -5.69 12.03 0.99
C SER A 134 -5.34 10.54 0.82
N ILE A 135 -4.05 10.26 0.65
CA ILE A 135 -3.50 8.91 0.57
C ILE A 135 -2.40 8.78 1.62
N ILE A 136 -2.45 7.70 2.38
CA ILE A 136 -1.39 7.29 3.30
C ILE A 136 -0.91 5.92 2.85
N HIS A 137 0.40 5.74 2.71
CA HIS A 137 1.00 4.47 2.37
C HIS A 137 2.16 4.17 3.33
N LEU A 138 2.06 3.04 4.01
CA LEU A 138 3.03 2.59 5.01
C LEU A 138 3.68 1.29 4.50
N SER A 139 4.94 1.39 4.07
CA SER A 139 5.80 0.26 3.70
C SER A 139 6.82 0.03 4.82
N THR A 140 6.34 -0.42 5.98
CA THR A 140 7.13 -0.60 7.20
C THR A 140 6.94 -2.01 7.77
N HIS A 141 7.45 -2.29 8.97
CA HIS A 141 7.11 -3.53 9.67
C HIS A 141 5.85 -3.34 10.51
N SER A 142 5.04 -4.38 10.63
CA SER A 142 3.95 -4.48 11.60
C SER A 142 3.88 -5.89 12.17
N PHE A 143 3.51 -6.01 13.44
CA PHE A 143 3.35 -7.29 14.13
C PHE A 143 2.30 -7.19 15.25
N LEU A 144 1.94 -8.35 15.80
CA LEU A 144 1.06 -8.44 16.97
C LEU A 144 1.89 -8.58 18.25
N HIS A 145 1.64 -7.71 19.22
CA HIS A 145 2.16 -7.82 20.58
C HIS A 145 0.99 -7.97 21.55
N LYS A 146 0.89 -9.09 22.26
CA LYS A 146 -0.22 -9.39 23.19
C LYS A 146 -1.61 -9.12 22.56
N ASN A 147 -1.79 -9.60 21.32
CA ASN A 147 -3.00 -9.41 20.50
C ASN A 147 -3.32 -7.95 20.14
N GLN A 148 -2.35 -7.04 20.27
CA GLN A 148 -2.47 -5.65 19.81
C GLN A 148 -1.59 -5.44 18.57
N PRO A 149 -2.16 -5.00 17.44
CA PRO A 149 -1.38 -4.72 16.24
C PRO A 149 -0.67 -3.38 16.38
N LEU A 150 0.59 -3.35 15.99
CA LEU A 150 1.43 -2.14 16.00
C LEU A 150 2.25 -2.01 14.70
N ILE A 151 2.59 -0.77 14.35
CA ILE A 151 3.41 -0.44 13.17
C ILE A 151 4.72 0.19 13.63
N ILE A 152 5.85 -0.29 13.11
CA ILE A 152 7.17 0.18 13.52
C ILE A 152 7.65 1.34 12.64
N PHE A 153 8.16 2.37 13.30
CA PHE A 153 8.78 3.56 12.73
C PHE A 153 10.23 3.69 13.22
N SER A 154 10.99 4.59 12.59
CA SER A 154 12.30 5.02 13.10
C SER A 154 12.14 5.76 14.42
N LEU A 155 13.09 5.55 15.33
CA LEU A 155 13.15 6.33 16.56
C LEU A 155 13.40 7.82 16.27
N ASP A 156 12.68 8.68 17.00
CA ASP A 156 12.95 10.12 17.00
C ASP A 156 14.16 10.44 17.89
N LYS A 157 15.00 11.36 17.43
CA LYS A 157 16.12 11.92 18.22
C LYS A 157 15.63 12.59 19.52
N ASN A 158 14.42 13.13 19.52
CA ASN A 158 13.82 13.84 20.65
C ASN A 158 13.08 12.91 21.63
N LYS A 159 12.93 11.62 21.29
CA LYS A 159 12.30 10.57 22.13
C LYS A 159 10.91 10.92 22.68
N LYS A 160 10.12 11.72 21.95
CA LYS A 160 8.71 12.00 22.31
C LYS A 160 7.80 10.82 22.01
N GLU A 161 8.11 10.13 20.93
CA GLU A 161 7.47 8.90 20.48
C GLU A 161 8.46 7.75 20.66
N ASP A 162 7.95 6.55 20.87
CA ASP A 162 8.75 5.34 21.06
C ASP A 162 8.99 4.54 19.77
N GLY A 163 8.37 4.96 18.66
CA GLY A 163 8.51 4.35 17.35
C GLY A 163 7.54 3.21 17.10
N TYR A 164 6.56 2.99 17.99
CA TYR A 164 5.50 2.00 17.83
C TYR A 164 4.16 2.70 17.72
N LEU A 165 3.62 2.77 16.51
CA LEU A 165 2.27 3.28 16.32
C LEU A 165 1.26 2.18 16.66
N GLU A 166 0.61 2.33 17.80
CA GLU A 166 -0.41 1.40 18.29
C GLU A 166 -1.82 1.74 17.80
N SER A 167 -2.72 0.76 17.83
CA SER A 167 -4.13 0.98 17.49
C SER A 167 -4.78 2.08 18.34
N GLY A 168 -4.45 2.15 19.63
CA GLY A 168 -4.99 3.17 20.55
C GLY A 168 -4.59 4.61 20.17
N GLU A 169 -3.44 4.78 19.51
CA GLU A 169 -2.96 6.07 19.03
C GLU A 169 -3.54 6.41 17.67
N ILE A 170 -3.69 5.40 16.79
CA ILE A 170 -4.39 5.55 15.52
C ILE A 170 -5.81 6.08 15.75
N LEU A 171 -6.52 5.56 16.75
CA LEU A 171 -7.88 6.02 17.12
C LEU A 171 -7.94 7.50 17.51
N GLN A 172 -6.82 8.09 17.94
CA GLN A 172 -6.74 9.51 18.30
C GLN A 172 -6.43 10.40 17.09
N LEU A 173 -6.04 9.81 15.96
CA LEU A 173 -5.85 10.54 14.71
C LEU A 173 -7.20 11.05 14.20
N LYS A 174 -7.14 12.22 13.57
CA LYS A 174 -8.27 12.82 12.86
C LYS A 174 -8.00 12.77 11.37
N LEU A 175 -8.11 11.57 10.80
CA LEU A 175 -7.85 11.34 9.39
C LEU A 175 -9.02 11.83 8.54
N ASN A 176 -8.68 12.25 7.32
CA ASN A 176 -9.63 12.46 6.24
C ASN A 176 -9.13 11.80 4.95
N SER A 177 -8.44 10.66 5.09
CA SER A 177 -7.81 9.96 3.97
C SER A 177 -8.85 9.20 3.15
N ASP A 178 -8.75 9.29 1.82
CA ASP A 178 -9.55 8.49 0.89
C ASP A 178 -9.01 7.06 0.79
N LEU A 179 -7.72 6.86 1.06
CA LEU A 179 -7.05 5.56 1.01
C LEU A 179 -5.89 5.49 2.01
N VAL A 180 -5.88 4.45 2.84
CA VAL A 180 -4.71 4.01 3.61
C VAL A 180 -4.23 2.68 3.04
N VAL A 181 -2.93 2.53 2.83
CA VAL A 181 -2.32 1.27 2.37
C VAL A 181 -1.30 0.81 3.39
N LEU A 182 -1.55 -0.36 3.97
CA LEU A 182 -0.68 -1.05 4.92
C LEU A 182 0.08 -2.13 4.14
N SER A 183 1.25 -1.76 3.65
CA SER A 183 2.19 -2.61 2.91
C SER A 183 3.21 -3.21 3.88
N SER A 184 2.75 -3.69 5.04
CA SER A 184 3.58 -3.85 6.23
C SER A 184 3.50 -5.20 6.95
N CYS A 185 2.83 -6.23 6.41
CA CYS A 185 2.84 -7.53 7.08
C CYS A 185 4.20 -8.20 6.96
N ARG A 186 4.89 -8.26 8.11
CA ARG A 186 5.98 -9.18 8.42
C ARG A 186 5.84 -9.61 9.89
N SER A 187 4.89 -10.49 10.18
CA SER A 187 4.83 -11.19 11.46
C SER A 187 5.76 -12.40 11.40
N GLY A 188 7.07 -12.15 11.52
CA GLY A 188 8.05 -13.21 11.79
C GLY A 188 7.89 -13.90 13.15
N LEU A 189 6.70 -13.80 13.78
CA LEU A 189 6.40 -14.24 15.14
C LEU A 189 5.55 -15.51 15.22
N GLY A 190 4.97 -16.00 14.13
CA GLY A 190 4.39 -17.35 14.08
C GLY A 190 3.25 -17.62 15.06
N GLU A 191 2.48 -16.61 15.48
CA GLU A 191 1.35 -16.77 16.38
C GLU A 191 -0.02 -16.76 15.67
N ILE A 192 -1.00 -17.37 16.35
CA ILE A 192 -2.25 -17.94 15.83
C ILE A 192 -3.35 -16.87 15.55
N ASP A 193 -3.13 -15.59 15.89
CA ASP A 193 -4.16 -14.53 15.89
C ASP A 193 -3.99 -13.44 14.80
N GLU A 194 -3.30 -13.75 13.69
CA GLU A 194 -3.05 -12.79 12.58
C GLU A 194 -4.34 -12.14 12.02
N ALA A 195 -5.45 -12.88 12.00
CA ALA A 195 -6.76 -12.37 11.57
C ALA A 195 -7.28 -11.24 12.47
N GLU A 196 -7.19 -11.41 13.79
CA GLU A 196 -7.68 -10.41 14.74
C GLU A 196 -6.83 -9.14 14.69
N GLY A 197 -5.51 -9.30 14.49
CA GLY A 197 -4.60 -8.18 14.26
C GLY A 197 -4.94 -7.35 13.03
N VAL A 198 -5.15 -8.00 11.89
CA VAL A 198 -5.53 -7.31 10.64
C VAL A 198 -6.87 -6.58 10.81
N ILE A 199 -7.86 -7.24 11.40
CA ILE A 199 -9.18 -6.65 11.67
C ILE A 199 -9.06 -5.45 12.61
N GLY A 200 -8.31 -5.59 13.71
CA GLY A 200 -8.11 -4.56 14.71
C GLY A 200 -7.45 -3.31 14.12
N MET A 201 -6.39 -3.50 13.34
CA MET A 201 -5.67 -2.41 12.69
C MET A 201 -6.54 -1.69 11.64
N GLN A 202 -7.24 -2.44 10.77
CA GLN A 202 -8.16 -1.84 9.80
C GLN A 202 -9.27 -1.03 10.51
N LYS A 203 -9.84 -1.59 11.58
CA LYS A 203 -10.88 -0.92 12.38
C LYS A 203 -10.35 0.38 12.97
N ALA A 204 -9.15 0.39 13.54
CA ALA A 204 -8.54 1.60 14.09
C ALA A 204 -8.43 2.72 13.04
N PHE A 205 -7.95 2.39 11.82
CA PHE A 205 -7.89 3.38 10.72
C PHE A 205 -9.27 3.86 10.27
N PHE A 206 -10.27 2.97 10.19
CA PHE A 206 -11.63 3.39 9.85
C PHE A 206 -12.24 4.32 10.89
N GLU A 207 -12.07 4.02 12.19
CA GLU A 207 -12.54 4.87 13.28
C GLU A 207 -11.80 6.20 13.34
N ALA A 208 -10.52 6.23 12.96
CA ALA A 208 -9.74 7.44 12.80
C ALA A 208 -10.16 8.31 11.60
N GLY A 209 -10.99 7.80 10.68
CA GLY A 209 -11.52 8.56 9.53
C GLY A 209 -10.92 8.20 8.16
N ALA A 210 -10.24 7.06 8.03
CA ALA A 210 -9.94 6.50 6.71
C ALA A 210 -11.22 6.01 6.02
N LYS A 211 -11.37 6.29 4.73
CA LYS A 211 -12.53 5.81 3.93
C LYS A 211 -12.33 4.42 3.38
N SER A 212 -11.07 4.07 3.12
CA SER A 212 -10.67 2.78 2.55
C SER A 212 -9.32 2.36 3.09
N VAL A 213 -9.13 1.07 3.31
CA VAL A 213 -7.86 0.48 3.75
C VAL A 213 -7.50 -0.69 2.83
N VAL A 214 -6.31 -0.67 2.26
CA VAL A 214 -5.68 -1.84 1.62
C VAL A 214 -4.68 -2.43 2.61
N VAL A 215 -4.71 -3.75 2.80
CA VAL A 215 -3.81 -4.45 3.73
C VAL A 215 -3.32 -5.75 3.10
N SER A 216 -2.08 -6.12 3.38
CA SER A 216 -1.58 -7.48 3.13
C SER A 216 -2.17 -8.46 4.15
N LEU A 217 -2.58 -9.64 3.69
CA LEU A 217 -3.08 -10.72 4.55
C LEU A 217 -1.96 -11.64 5.04
N TRP A 218 -0.84 -11.70 4.31
CA TRP A 218 0.35 -12.47 4.65
C TRP A 218 1.60 -11.83 4.06
N ASP A 219 2.75 -12.35 4.47
CA ASP A 219 4.05 -11.89 4.03
C ASP A 219 4.32 -12.26 2.57
N VAL A 220 4.66 -11.26 1.76
CA VAL A 220 5.17 -11.43 0.39
C VAL A 220 6.59 -10.89 0.33
N ASN A 221 7.40 -11.45 -0.57
CA ASN A 221 8.73 -10.91 -0.85
C ASN A 221 8.66 -9.41 -1.18
N ASP A 222 9.47 -8.60 -0.50
CA ASP A 222 9.41 -7.13 -0.55
C ASP A 222 9.68 -6.57 -1.95
N LYS A 223 10.49 -7.25 -2.77
CA LYS A 223 10.67 -6.87 -4.18
C LYS A 223 9.36 -6.99 -4.97
N TYR A 224 8.62 -8.08 -4.77
CA TYR A 224 7.35 -8.29 -5.45
C TYR A 224 6.27 -7.34 -4.95
N THR A 225 6.25 -7.05 -3.65
CA THR A 225 5.38 -6.01 -3.08
C THR A 225 5.64 -4.65 -3.72
N SER A 226 6.91 -4.23 -3.87
CA SER A 226 7.28 -2.98 -4.55
C SER A 226 6.74 -2.89 -5.99
N LEU A 227 6.88 -3.98 -6.76
CA LEU A 227 6.37 -4.05 -8.14
C LEU A 227 4.83 -4.06 -8.20
N PHE A 228 4.19 -4.76 -7.27
CA PHE A 228 2.74 -4.81 -7.14
C PHE A 228 2.17 -3.42 -6.80
N MET A 229 2.73 -2.75 -5.79
CA MET A 229 2.28 -1.43 -5.35
C MET A 229 2.48 -0.37 -6.42
N ARG A 230 3.60 -0.40 -7.14
CA ARG A 230 3.79 0.46 -8.32
C ARG A 230 2.66 0.27 -9.34
N SER A 231 2.25 -0.97 -9.60
CA SER A 231 1.18 -1.27 -10.56
C SER A 231 -0.19 -0.80 -10.04
N PHE A 232 -0.49 -1.03 -8.76
CA PHE A 232 -1.70 -0.54 -8.11
C PHE A 232 -1.81 0.98 -8.20
N TYR A 233 -0.77 1.69 -7.78
CA TYR A 233 -0.77 3.16 -7.82
C TYR A 233 -0.76 3.74 -9.23
N LYS A 234 -0.21 3.02 -10.22
CA LYS A 234 -0.33 3.40 -11.62
C LYS A 234 -1.79 3.41 -12.08
N TYR A 235 -2.58 2.41 -11.70
CA TYR A 235 -4.00 2.42 -12.05
C TYR A 235 -4.80 3.43 -11.21
N ILE A 236 -4.40 3.71 -9.97
CA ILE A 236 -4.97 4.85 -9.21
C ILE A 236 -4.68 6.18 -9.92
N SER A 237 -3.45 6.40 -10.39
CA SER A 237 -3.09 7.64 -11.09
C SER A 237 -3.78 7.76 -12.45
N GLU A 238 -4.11 6.65 -13.11
CA GLU A 238 -4.93 6.64 -14.33
C GLU A 238 -6.43 6.92 -14.07
N GLY A 239 -6.85 7.08 -12.81
CA GLY A 239 -8.20 7.48 -12.43
C GLY A 239 -9.21 6.34 -12.31
N TYR A 240 -8.73 5.10 -12.17
CA TYR A 240 -9.60 3.95 -11.88
C TYR A 240 -10.14 4.00 -10.45
N ASP A 241 -11.33 3.42 -10.25
CA ASP A 241 -11.86 3.09 -8.92
C ASP A 241 -10.87 2.16 -8.18
N LYS A 242 -10.80 2.27 -6.86
CA LYS A 242 -9.77 1.58 -6.06
C LYS A 242 -9.83 0.05 -6.20
N SER A 243 -11.03 -0.53 -6.27
CA SER A 243 -11.20 -1.98 -6.45
C SER A 243 -10.77 -2.44 -7.84
N GLU A 244 -11.07 -1.66 -8.88
CA GLU A 244 -10.64 -1.95 -10.25
C GLU A 244 -9.12 -1.73 -10.42
N ALA A 245 -8.55 -0.70 -9.79
CA ALA A 245 -7.11 -0.48 -9.75
C ALA A 245 -6.38 -1.66 -9.10
N LEU A 246 -6.89 -2.17 -7.97
CA LEU A 246 -6.34 -3.34 -7.30
C LEU A 246 -6.47 -4.58 -8.18
N ARG A 247 -7.64 -4.80 -8.80
CA ARG A 247 -7.84 -5.91 -9.75
C ARG A 247 -6.87 -5.87 -10.92
N LYS A 248 -6.71 -4.71 -11.56
CA LYS A 248 -5.78 -4.56 -12.68
C LYS A 248 -4.33 -4.79 -12.26
N ALA A 249 -3.95 -4.38 -11.05
CA ALA A 249 -2.63 -4.69 -10.50
C ALA A 249 -2.44 -6.20 -10.29
N LYS A 250 -3.44 -6.90 -9.75
CA LYS A 250 -3.43 -8.37 -9.59
C LYS A 250 -3.29 -9.08 -10.93
N ILE A 251 -4.10 -8.72 -11.93
CA ILE A 251 -4.05 -9.29 -13.28
C ILE A 251 -2.70 -9.02 -13.94
N PHE A 252 -2.21 -7.77 -13.87
CA PHE A 252 -0.91 -7.40 -14.41
C PHE A 252 0.21 -8.23 -13.77
N PHE A 253 0.19 -8.39 -12.44
CA PHE A 253 1.18 -9.18 -11.73
C PHE A 253 1.13 -10.66 -12.12
N LYS A 254 -0.09 -11.22 -12.20
CA LYS A 254 -0.34 -12.59 -12.65
C LYS A 254 0.27 -12.88 -14.02
N GLN A 255 0.14 -11.93 -14.95
CA GLN A 255 0.61 -12.07 -16.34
C GLN A 255 2.11 -11.81 -16.53
N ASN A 256 2.71 -10.93 -15.72
CA ASN A 256 4.08 -10.44 -15.97
C ASN A 256 5.12 -10.96 -14.98
N TYR A 257 4.71 -11.46 -13.81
CA TYR A 257 5.64 -11.88 -12.76
C TYR A 257 5.38 -13.30 -12.27
N SER A 258 4.17 -13.63 -11.81
CA SER A 258 3.86 -14.98 -11.35
C SER A 258 2.36 -15.24 -11.30
N ALA A 259 1.91 -16.37 -11.87
CA ALA A 259 0.53 -16.80 -11.75
C ALA A 259 0.16 -17.34 -10.36
N ASN A 260 1.14 -17.63 -9.50
CA ASN A 260 0.90 -18.16 -8.16
C ASN A 260 0.16 -17.13 -7.30
N PRO A 261 -1.07 -17.44 -6.81
CA PRO A 261 -1.87 -16.54 -5.98
C PRO A 261 -1.14 -16.00 -4.76
N TYR A 262 -0.21 -16.78 -4.18
CA TYR A 262 0.59 -16.34 -3.05
C TYR A 262 1.22 -14.94 -3.25
N TYR A 263 1.61 -14.58 -4.47
CA TYR A 263 2.22 -13.28 -4.76
C TYR A 263 1.22 -12.16 -5.06
N TRP A 264 0.12 -12.45 -5.75
CA TRP A 264 -0.81 -11.41 -6.23
C TRP A 264 -2.09 -11.28 -5.40
N SER A 265 -2.50 -12.31 -4.64
CA SER A 265 -3.75 -12.29 -3.88
C SER A 265 -3.60 -11.75 -2.45
N ALA A 266 -2.37 -11.48 -1.99
CA ALA A 266 -2.07 -11.08 -0.62
C ALA A 266 -2.76 -9.77 -0.20
N PHE A 267 -3.01 -8.83 -1.12
CA PHE A 267 -3.59 -7.53 -0.77
C PHE A 267 -5.10 -7.51 -0.98
N VAL A 268 -5.85 -7.07 0.02
CA VAL A 268 -7.30 -6.87 -0.05
C VAL A 268 -7.68 -5.42 0.22
N LEU A 269 -8.72 -4.95 -0.45
CA LEU A 269 -9.29 -3.62 -0.25
C LEU A 269 -10.55 -3.71 0.60
N SER A 270 -10.59 -2.95 1.68
CA SER A 270 -11.79 -2.73 2.49
C SER A 270 -12.27 -1.29 2.38
N GLY A 271 -13.58 -1.11 2.18
CA GLY A 271 -14.27 0.16 2.32
C GLY A 271 -14.71 0.85 1.02
N ASP A 272 -14.66 2.19 0.96
CA ASP A 272 -15.16 2.95 -0.21
C ASP A 272 -14.31 2.68 -1.45
N VAL A 273 -14.91 2.09 -2.49
CA VAL A 273 -14.19 1.69 -3.71
C VAL A 273 -14.06 2.80 -4.74
N SER A 274 -14.72 3.95 -4.56
CA SER A 274 -14.76 5.01 -5.58
C SER A 274 -13.38 5.60 -5.89
N LYS A 275 -13.21 6.11 -7.11
CA LYS A 275 -12.02 6.85 -7.55
C LYS A 275 -11.69 8.02 -6.61
N ILE A 276 -10.39 8.26 -6.42
CA ILE A 276 -9.90 9.39 -5.66
C ILE A 276 -9.89 10.62 -6.58
N GLN A 277 -10.64 11.66 -6.25
CA GLN A 277 -10.94 12.74 -7.21
C GLN A 277 -9.80 13.75 -7.39
N ASN A 278 -9.04 14.04 -6.33
CA ASN A 278 -8.09 15.16 -6.27
C ASN A 278 -6.63 14.74 -6.38
N VAL A 279 -6.36 13.54 -6.91
CA VAL A 279 -4.98 13.05 -7.08
C VAL A 279 -4.31 13.75 -8.26
N LYS A 280 -3.33 14.61 -7.97
CA LYS A 280 -2.49 15.21 -9.02
C LYS A 280 -1.39 14.24 -9.41
N THR A 281 -1.44 13.78 -10.66
CA THR A 281 -0.44 12.88 -11.23
C THR A 281 0.78 13.65 -11.73
N ALA A 282 1.94 13.03 -11.69
CA ALA A 282 3.12 13.57 -12.36
C ALA A 282 2.83 13.74 -13.86
N SER A 283 3.08 14.93 -14.42
CA SER A 283 2.82 15.20 -15.84
C SER A 283 3.76 14.39 -16.71
N SER A 284 3.24 13.37 -17.40
CA SER A 284 3.97 12.72 -18.49
C SER A 284 4.00 13.68 -19.68
N ASN A 285 5.13 14.36 -19.88
CA ASN A 285 5.35 15.32 -20.99
C ASN A 285 5.35 14.65 -22.38
N TYR A 286 4.87 13.42 -22.52
CA TYR A 286 4.85 12.66 -23.76
C TYR A 286 4.09 13.38 -24.87
N LEU A 287 2.97 14.04 -24.55
CA LEU A 287 2.23 14.87 -25.51
C LEU A 287 3.03 16.07 -25.99
N LEU A 288 3.83 16.69 -25.11
CA LEU A 288 4.74 17.79 -25.47
C LEU A 288 5.84 17.29 -26.42
N PHE A 289 6.42 16.11 -26.15
CA PHE A 289 7.42 15.50 -27.03
C PHE A 289 6.84 15.09 -28.39
N ILE A 290 5.62 14.55 -28.43
CA ILE A 290 4.90 14.28 -29.69
C ILE A 290 4.68 15.59 -30.45
N LEU A 291 4.19 16.64 -29.80
CA LEU A 291 3.96 17.95 -30.43
C LEU A 291 5.26 18.56 -30.97
N LEU A 292 6.36 18.49 -30.22
CA LEU A 292 7.68 18.93 -30.66
C LEU A 292 8.19 18.10 -31.85
N GLY A 293 7.98 16.78 -31.84
CA GLY A 293 8.33 15.89 -32.94
C GLY A 293 7.55 16.18 -34.22
N VAL A 294 6.24 16.43 -34.10
CA VAL A 294 5.38 16.84 -35.22
C VAL A 294 5.82 18.20 -35.77
N PHE A 295 6.09 19.17 -34.89
CA PHE A 295 6.54 20.50 -35.30
C PHE A 295 7.89 20.45 -36.03
N ALA A 296 8.86 19.67 -35.51
CA ALA A 296 10.15 19.45 -36.16
C ALA A 296 9.99 18.79 -37.55
N SER A 297 9.07 17.84 -37.67
CA SER A 297 8.77 17.15 -38.95
C SER A 297 8.17 18.11 -39.97
N ILE A 298 7.20 18.95 -39.58
CA ILE A 298 6.62 19.98 -40.45
C ILE A 298 7.69 20.98 -40.91
N PHE A 299 8.55 21.42 -39.98
CA PHE A 299 9.63 22.36 -40.27
C PHE A 299 10.66 21.77 -41.26
N ALA A 300 11.02 20.49 -41.10
CA ALA A 300 11.89 19.78 -42.02
C ALA A 300 11.29 19.66 -43.43
N ILE A 301 10.00 19.32 -43.54
CA ILE A 301 9.28 19.23 -44.82
C ILE A 301 9.22 20.59 -45.51
N TYR A 302 8.92 21.66 -44.76
CA TYR A 302 8.89 23.03 -45.28
C TYR A 302 10.24 23.45 -45.89
N PHE A 303 11.34 23.21 -45.18
CA PHE A 303 12.68 23.53 -45.68
C PHE A 303 13.12 22.66 -46.86
N ALA A 304 12.77 21.38 -46.88
CA ALA A 304 13.05 20.49 -48.00
C ALA A 304 12.35 20.96 -49.28
N ARG A 305 11.07 21.35 -49.19
CA ARG A 305 10.29 21.90 -50.33
C ARG A 305 10.81 23.25 -50.80
N ARG A 306 11.26 24.12 -49.88
CA ARG A 306 11.86 25.41 -50.24
C ARG A 306 13.21 25.25 -50.95
N LYS A 307 14.01 24.25 -50.56
CA LYS A 307 15.31 23.96 -51.19
C LYS A 307 15.15 23.34 -52.58
N SER A 308 14.07 22.59 -52.83
CA SER A 308 13.77 22.04 -54.16
C SER A 308 13.20 23.05 -55.15
N SER A 309 12.59 24.16 -54.71
CA SER A 309 12.10 25.22 -55.63
C SER A 309 13.16 26.26 -55.99
N LEU A 310 14.38 26.14 -55.46
CA LEU A 310 15.52 27.04 -55.71
C LEU A 310 16.61 26.37 -56.59
N ARG A 311 16.33 25.16 -57.11
CA ARG A 311 17.11 24.47 -58.13
C ARG A 311 16.26 24.35 -59.39
#